data_AF-A0A6P8R929-F1
#
_entry.id   AF-A0A6P8R929-F1
#
_cell.length_a   1.000
_cell.length_b   1.000
_cell.length_c   1.000
_cell.angle_alpha   90.00
_cell.angle_beta   90.00
_cell.angle_gamma   90.00
#
_symmetry.space_group_name_H-M   'P 1'
#
loop_
_entity.id
_entity.type
_entity.pdbx_description
1 polymer ?
#
loop_
_entity_poly.entity_id
_entity_poly.type
_entity_poly.pdbx_seq_one_letter_code
_entity_poly.pdbx_strand_id
1 'polypeptide(L)'
;MATKSVDLLKVNIDTPRWDQTTFVGRLKHFFNITDPRTVVVSEEELDRAKIVVESCRAGTVPPGTSLEQLYYAKKLYDSAFHPDTGDKMNLIGRMSFQVPGGMAITGCMLQFYRTIPAVVFWQWVNQSFNALVNYTNRNAASPITVTQIGVAYLTATSTALATAVGLNLYTKRAPPLIARWVPFAAVAAANCVNIPMMRQQEILNGIAVTDENDNRLGYSRKAAVKGIAQVVISRIAMAAPGMILLPILMEKLEKFPFMKVKRSCD
;
A
#
# COMPACT_ATOMS: atom_id res chain seq x y z
N MET A 1 28.61 26.80 17.77
CA MET A 1 27.21 26.37 18.05
C MET A 1 27.30 25.06 18.81
N ALA A 2 27.06 25.08 20.12
CA ALA A 2 27.17 23.89 20.96
C ALA A 2 26.07 22.89 20.58
N THR A 3 26.47 21.72 20.08
CA THR A 3 25.59 20.56 19.90
C THR A 3 25.07 20.20 21.28
N LYS A 4 23.81 20.54 21.58
CA LYS A 4 23.13 20.01 22.78
C LYS A 4 23.24 18.49 22.69
N SER A 5 24.02 17.88 23.58
CA SER A 5 24.07 16.43 23.73
C SER A 5 22.68 15.98 24.17
N VAL A 6 21.86 15.55 23.22
CA VAL A 6 20.54 14.97 23.51
C VAL A 6 20.79 13.70 24.30
N ASP A 7 20.23 13.64 25.50
CA ASP A 7 20.22 12.44 26.31
C ASP A 7 19.33 11.40 25.62
N LEU A 8 19.97 10.45 24.91
CA LEU A 8 19.28 9.46 24.09
C LEU A 8 18.40 8.52 24.92
N LEU A 9 18.68 8.37 26.21
CA LEU A 9 17.88 7.56 27.13
C LEU A 9 16.53 8.20 27.46
N LYS A 10 16.37 9.51 27.24
CA LYS A 10 15.08 10.21 27.40
C LYS A 10 14.23 10.17 26.13
N VAL A 11 14.77 9.69 25.01
CA VAL A 11 14.02 9.58 23.76
C VAL A 11 13.18 8.32 23.82
N ASN A 12 11.86 8.48 23.92
CA ASN A 12 10.95 7.35 23.79
C ASN A 12 10.87 6.93 22.32
N ILE A 13 11.52 5.80 22.01
CA ILE A 13 11.63 5.29 20.63
C ILE A 13 10.31 4.72 20.09
N ASP A 14 9.38 4.34 20.97
CA ASP A 14 8.06 3.82 20.58
C ASP A 14 7.08 4.93 20.21
N THR A 15 7.41 6.18 20.56
CA THR A 15 6.62 7.33 20.14
C THR A 15 6.96 7.70 18.69
N PRO A 16 5.96 7.93 17.82
CA PRO A 16 6.22 8.36 16.45
C PRO A 16 7.09 9.62 16.39
N ARG A 17 8.12 9.63 15.54
CA ARG A 17 9.04 10.77 15.36
C ARG A 17 8.33 12.08 15.02
N TRP A 18 7.21 11.99 14.30
CA TRP A 18 6.39 13.13 13.91
C TRP A 18 5.01 13.06 14.56
N ASP A 19 4.45 14.23 14.86
CA ASP A 19 3.13 14.36 15.50
C ASP A 19 2.01 13.75 14.63
N GLN A 20 1.39 12.69 15.16
CA GLN A 20 0.32 11.96 14.47
C GLN A 20 -1.04 12.67 14.52
N THR A 21 -1.21 13.75 15.28
CA THR A 21 -2.45 14.55 15.27
C THR A 21 -2.58 15.37 13.98
N THR A 22 -1.44 15.77 13.39
CA THR A 22 -1.41 16.54 12.14
C THR A 22 -1.35 15.65 10.90
N PHE A 23 -1.95 16.11 9.79
CA PHE A 23 -1.85 15.41 8.50
C PHE A 23 -0.39 15.29 8.02
N VAL A 24 0.38 16.37 8.11
CA VAL A 24 1.78 16.40 7.65
C VAL A 24 2.65 15.44 8.45
N GLY A 25 2.43 15.31 9.77
CA GLY A 25 3.18 14.37 10.59
C GLY A 25 2.85 12.91 10.25
N ARG A 26 1.56 12.58 10.03
CA ARG A 26 1.16 11.26 9.51
C ARG A 26 1.77 10.97 8.14
N LEU A 27 1.75 11.95 7.24
CA LEU A 27 2.34 11.81 5.90
C LEU A 27 3.83 11.49 5.96
N LYS A 28 4.60 12.25 6.77
CA LYS A 28 6.04 12.01 6.98
C LYS A 28 6.31 10.63 7.59
N HIS A 29 5.49 10.22 8.54
CA HIS A 29 5.58 8.90 9.17
C HIS A 29 5.42 7.77 8.15
N PHE A 30 4.35 7.80 7.35
CA PHE A 30 4.13 6.78 6.32
C PHE A 30 5.23 6.80 5.25
N PHE A 31 5.65 7.97 4.74
CA PHE A 31 6.76 8.04 3.78
C PHE A 31 8.07 7.45 4.30
N ASN A 32 8.31 7.55 5.61
CA ASN A 32 9.51 7.00 6.23
C ASN A 32 9.48 5.46 6.29
N ILE A 33 8.33 4.88 6.62
CA ILE A 33 8.15 3.43 6.75
C ILE A 33 8.05 2.77 5.37
N THR A 34 7.41 3.42 4.42
CA THR A 34 7.24 2.92 3.04
C THR A 34 8.40 3.31 2.12
N ASP A 35 9.54 3.73 2.65
CA ASP A 35 10.68 4.17 1.84
C ASP A 35 11.27 2.97 1.06
N PRO A 36 11.19 2.94 -0.28
CA PRO A 36 11.63 1.80 -1.07
C PRO A 36 13.15 1.56 -0.98
N ARG A 37 13.93 2.56 -0.54
CA ARG A 37 15.38 2.41 -0.35
C ARG A 37 15.73 1.42 0.76
N THR A 38 14.81 1.14 1.69
CA THR A 38 15.07 0.15 2.75
C THR A 38 14.98 -1.29 2.24
N VAL A 39 14.43 -1.51 1.04
CA VAL A 39 14.33 -2.84 0.42
C VAL A 39 15.72 -3.42 0.10
N VAL A 40 16.68 -2.58 -0.29
CA VAL A 40 18.02 -3.01 -0.71
C VAL A 40 19.02 -3.13 0.45
N VAL A 41 18.59 -2.86 1.68
CA VAL A 41 19.43 -2.95 2.88
C VAL A 41 19.65 -4.42 3.25
N SER A 42 20.89 -4.77 3.62
CA SER A 42 21.27 -6.15 3.91
C SER A 42 20.64 -6.66 5.20
N GLU A 43 20.50 -7.99 5.32
CA GLU A 43 19.89 -8.58 6.52
C GLU A 43 20.70 -8.29 7.79
N GLU A 44 22.03 -8.24 7.70
CA GLU A 44 22.91 -7.96 8.83
C GLU A 44 22.77 -6.50 9.32
N GLU A 45 22.45 -5.57 8.43
CA GLU A 45 22.18 -4.18 8.81
C GLU A 45 20.80 -4.04 9.47
N LEU A 46 19.80 -4.79 8.99
CA LEU A 46 18.48 -4.85 9.63
C LEU A 46 18.54 -5.47 11.03
N ASP A 47 19.33 -6.53 11.22
CA ASP A 47 19.50 -7.16 12.53
C ASP A 47 20.27 -6.26 13.50
N ARG A 48 21.27 -5.52 13.01
CA ARG A 48 21.94 -4.46 13.79
C ARG A 48 20.96 -3.35 14.20
N ALA A 49 20.10 -2.92 13.28
CA ALA A 49 19.08 -1.92 13.59
C ALA A 49 18.10 -2.41 14.68
N LYS A 50 17.71 -3.69 14.64
CA LYS A 50 16.89 -4.33 15.69
C LYS A 50 17.59 -4.28 17.04
N ILE A 51 18.86 -4.68 17.12
CA ILE A 51 19.63 -4.63 18.37
C ILE A 51 19.66 -3.22 18.96
N VAL A 52 19.90 -2.19 18.13
CA VAL A 52 19.92 -0.79 18.58
C VAL A 52 18.57 -0.36 19.15
N VAL A 53 17.47 -0.69 18.45
CA VAL A 53 16.11 -0.33 18.89
C VAL A 53 15.72 -1.06 20.18
N GLU A 54 16.00 -2.36 20.27
CA GLU A 54 15.69 -3.17 21.46
C GLU A 54 16.54 -2.79 22.67
N SER A 55 17.82 -2.49 22.46
CA SER A 55 18.69 -1.96 23.52
C SER A 55 18.14 -0.64 24.06
N CYS A 56 17.71 0.26 23.16
CA CYS A 56 17.14 1.55 23.53
C CYS A 56 15.85 1.37 24.34
N ARG A 57 14.99 0.42 23.96
CA ARG A 57 13.79 0.04 24.74
C ARG A 57 14.15 -0.52 26.11
N ALA A 58 15.24 -1.27 26.22
CA ALA A 58 15.77 -1.79 27.47
C ALA A 58 16.50 -0.73 28.33
N GLY A 59 16.51 0.54 27.91
CA GLY A 59 17.16 1.63 28.64
C GLY A 59 18.68 1.66 28.48
N THR A 60 19.21 1.08 27.39
CA THR A 60 20.64 1.09 27.07
C THR A 60 20.87 1.58 25.64
N VAL A 61 21.91 2.36 25.39
CA VAL A 61 22.24 2.81 24.03
C VAL A 61 23.71 2.52 23.77
N PRO A 62 24.08 1.87 22.65
CA PRO A 62 25.47 1.62 22.33
C PRO A 62 26.29 2.91 22.34
N PRO A 63 27.50 2.92 22.95
CA PRO A 63 28.33 4.11 23.04
C PRO A 63 28.62 4.70 21.65
N GLY A 64 28.45 6.02 21.50
CA GLY A 64 28.70 6.72 20.24
C GLY A 64 27.53 6.73 19.25
N THR A 65 26.37 6.13 19.60
CA THR A 65 25.14 6.29 18.81
C THR A 65 24.69 7.75 18.85
N SER A 66 24.43 8.35 17.70
CA SER A 66 23.81 9.67 17.57
C SER A 66 22.30 9.57 17.44
N LEU A 67 21.58 10.68 17.70
CA LEU A 67 20.12 10.72 17.57
C LEU A 67 19.63 10.34 16.16
N GLU A 68 20.35 10.78 15.12
CA GLU A 68 20.00 10.44 13.74
C GLU A 68 20.26 8.96 13.43
N GLN A 69 21.31 8.36 13.99
CA GLN A 69 21.54 6.91 13.87
C GLN A 69 20.43 6.11 14.57
N LEU A 70 19.97 6.57 15.74
CA LEU A 70 18.84 5.96 16.44
C LEU A 70 17.56 6.02 15.60
N TYR A 71 17.24 7.19 15.03
CA TYR A 71 16.08 7.33 14.15
C TYR A 71 16.20 6.53 12.85
N TYR A 72 17.41 6.41 12.30
CA TYR A 72 17.65 5.58 11.12
C TYR A 72 17.50 4.09 11.45
N ALA A 73 18.05 3.62 12.57
CA ALA A 73 17.84 2.27 13.06
C ALA A 73 16.34 1.98 13.29
N LYS A 74 15.61 2.93 13.89
CA LYS A 74 14.16 2.81 14.05
C LYS A 74 13.42 2.73 12.71
N LYS A 75 13.81 3.54 11.72
CA LYS A 75 13.26 3.47 10.37
C LYS A 75 13.47 2.08 9.75
N LEU A 76 14.70 1.56 9.83
CA LEU A 76 15.01 0.23 9.31
C LEU A 76 14.18 -0.84 10.01
N TYR A 77 14.09 -0.76 11.35
CA TYR A 77 13.28 -1.65 12.17
C TYR A 77 11.81 -1.62 11.74
N ASP A 78 11.19 -0.45 11.68
CA ASP A 78 9.78 -0.28 11.31
C ASP A 78 9.47 -0.72 9.88
N SER A 79 10.45 -0.67 8.98
CA SER A 79 10.29 -1.09 7.60
C SER A 79 10.40 -2.60 7.38
N ALA A 80 11.03 -3.34 8.32
CA ALA A 80 11.41 -4.73 8.13
C ALA A 80 10.91 -5.70 9.21
N PHE A 81 10.45 -5.21 10.36
CA PHE A 81 9.99 -6.04 11.47
C PHE A 81 8.53 -5.77 11.81
N HIS A 82 7.80 -6.82 12.19
CA HIS A 82 6.40 -6.74 12.55
C HIS A 82 6.21 -5.92 13.84
N PRO A 83 5.33 -4.89 13.86
CA PRO A 83 5.18 -4.03 15.03
C PRO A 83 4.74 -4.80 16.28
N ASP A 84 3.87 -5.81 16.10
CA ASP A 84 3.32 -6.56 17.22
C ASP A 84 4.19 -7.75 17.69
N THR A 85 4.85 -8.48 16.77
CA THR A 85 5.61 -9.69 17.11
C THR A 85 7.11 -9.44 17.21
N GLY A 86 7.62 -8.37 16.60
CA GLY A 86 9.05 -8.11 16.48
C GLY A 86 9.78 -9.02 15.51
N ASP A 87 9.07 -9.86 14.75
CA ASP A 87 9.65 -10.79 13.79
C ASP A 87 9.99 -10.11 12.47
N LYS A 88 11.05 -10.59 11.82
CA LYS A 88 11.48 -10.09 10.52
C LYS A 88 10.43 -10.47 9.45
N MET A 89 9.92 -9.47 8.75
CA MET A 89 8.97 -9.64 7.65
C MET A 89 9.67 -10.12 6.38
N ASN A 90 8.98 -10.96 5.61
CA ASN A 90 9.39 -11.32 4.24
C ASN A 90 9.50 -10.05 3.39
N LEU A 91 10.60 -9.92 2.63
CA LEU A 91 10.91 -8.77 1.78
C LEU A 91 9.72 -8.33 0.90
N ILE A 92 9.05 -9.28 0.27
CA ILE A 92 7.94 -9.02 -0.66
C ILE A 92 6.71 -8.48 0.08
N GLY A 93 6.53 -8.89 1.33
CA GLY A 93 5.42 -8.44 2.19
C GLY A 93 5.67 -7.10 2.89
N ARG A 94 6.89 -6.56 2.85
CA ARG A 94 7.22 -5.28 3.51
C ARG A 94 6.46 -4.13 2.84
N MET A 95 5.99 -3.19 3.64
CA MET A 95 5.35 -1.98 3.11
C MET A 95 6.27 -1.17 2.19
N SER A 96 7.59 -1.17 2.44
CA SER A 96 8.58 -0.53 1.56
C SER A 96 8.69 -1.16 0.17
N PHE A 97 8.31 -2.44 0.00
CA PHE A 97 8.32 -3.13 -1.29
C PHE A 97 7.00 -3.00 -2.05
N GLN A 98 5.92 -2.52 -1.43
CA GLN A 98 4.61 -2.37 -2.09
C GLN A 98 4.66 -1.51 -3.35
N VAL A 99 5.34 -0.35 -3.27
CA VAL A 99 5.45 0.56 -4.42
C VAL A 99 6.34 -0.04 -5.51
N PRO A 100 7.60 -0.48 -5.25
CA PRO A 100 8.42 -1.13 -6.26
C PRO A 100 7.77 -2.38 -6.90
N GLY A 101 7.26 -3.30 -6.07
CA GLY A 101 6.63 -4.53 -6.52
C GLY A 101 5.34 -4.27 -7.30
N GLY A 102 4.49 -3.39 -6.78
CA GLY A 102 3.25 -2.98 -7.45
C GLY A 102 3.50 -2.27 -8.78
N MET A 103 4.52 -1.41 -8.86
CA MET A 103 4.91 -0.75 -10.11
C MET A 103 5.43 -1.77 -11.15
N ALA A 104 6.26 -2.73 -10.73
CA ALA A 104 6.75 -3.78 -11.62
C ALA A 104 5.60 -4.64 -12.18
N ILE A 105 4.69 -5.08 -11.30
CA ILE A 105 3.51 -5.87 -11.71
C ILE A 105 2.62 -5.05 -12.64
N THR A 106 2.37 -3.77 -12.31
CA THR A 106 1.57 -2.88 -13.17
C THR A 106 2.22 -2.68 -14.54
N GLY A 107 3.53 -2.48 -14.59
CA GLY A 107 4.29 -2.38 -15.84
C GLY A 107 4.16 -3.65 -16.69
N CYS A 108 4.30 -4.82 -16.08
CA CYS A 108 4.09 -6.10 -16.75
C CYS A 108 2.64 -6.29 -17.23
N MET A 109 1.65 -5.92 -16.41
CA MET A 109 0.24 -5.94 -16.81
C MET A 109 0.04 -5.07 -18.04
N LEU A 110 0.55 -3.85 -18.08
CA LEU A 110 0.42 -2.94 -19.22
C LEU A 110 1.13 -3.46 -20.48
N GLN A 111 2.33 -4.02 -20.34
CA GLN A 111 3.11 -4.52 -21.47
C GLN A 111 2.48 -5.77 -22.11
N PHE A 112 2.02 -6.71 -21.28
CA PHE A 112 1.57 -8.02 -21.71
C PHE A 112 0.03 -8.15 -21.77
N TYR A 113 -0.73 -7.06 -21.62
CA TYR A 113 -2.21 -7.08 -21.57
C TYR A 113 -2.92 -7.54 -22.86
N ARG A 114 -2.19 -7.88 -23.92
CA ARG A 114 -2.75 -8.13 -25.25
C ARG A 114 -3.49 -9.46 -25.37
N THR A 115 -3.15 -10.46 -24.56
CA THR A 115 -3.77 -11.80 -24.62
C THR A 115 -4.49 -12.13 -23.32
N ILE A 116 -5.63 -12.83 -23.42
CA ILE A 116 -6.41 -13.24 -22.25
C ILE A 116 -5.57 -14.09 -21.27
N PRO A 117 -4.77 -15.09 -21.71
CA PRO A 117 -3.93 -15.85 -20.79
C PRO A 117 -2.93 -14.98 -20.02
N ALA A 118 -2.31 -14.00 -20.68
CA ALA A 118 -1.40 -13.07 -20.01
C ALA A 118 -2.13 -12.17 -19.01
N VAL A 119 -3.33 -11.68 -19.35
CA VAL A 119 -4.18 -10.92 -18.43
C VAL A 119 -4.52 -11.76 -17.20
N VAL A 120 -4.90 -13.02 -17.38
CA VAL A 120 -5.22 -13.92 -16.27
C VAL A 120 -4.01 -14.14 -15.36
N PHE A 121 -2.86 -14.47 -15.96
CA PHE A 121 -1.62 -14.70 -15.22
C PHE A 121 -1.21 -13.48 -14.40
N TRP A 122 -1.15 -12.29 -15.01
CA TRP A 122 -0.70 -11.09 -14.32
C TRP A 122 -1.69 -10.59 -13.27
N GLN A 123 -3.00 -10.82 -13.46
CA GLN A 123 -3.99 -10.55 -12.42
C GLN A 123 -3.84 -11.49 -11.23
N TRP A 124 -3.57 -12.78 -11.48
CA TRP A 124 -3.26 -13.74 -10.43
C TRP A 124 -1.99 -13.35 -9.65
N VAL A 125 -0.93 -12.95 -10.34
CA VAL A 125 0.30 -12.42 -9.71
C VAL A 125 0.00 -11.20 -8.84
N ASN A 126 -0.76 -10.24 -9.37
CA ASN A 126 -1.14 -9.02 -8.64
C ASN A 126 -1.94 -9.33 -7.36
N GLN A 127 -2.93 -10.22 -7.44
CA GLN A 127 -3.71 -10.60 -6.25
C GLN A 127 -2.88 -11.42 -5.26
N SER A 128 -1.97 -12.27 -5.73
CA SER A 128 -1.06 -13.03 -4.88
C SER A 128 -0.14 -12.09 -4.09
N PHE A 129 0.39 -11.07 -4.76
CA PHE A 129 1.21 -10.03 -4.14
C PHE A 129 0.42 -9.27 -3.07
N ASN A 130 -0.79 -8.79 -3.39
CA ASN A 130 -1.64 -8.08 -2.43
C ASN A 130 -2.03 -8.98 -1.25
N ALA A 131 -2.32 -10.26 -1.47
CA ALA A 131 -2.62 -11.21 -0.40
C ALA A 131 -1.43 -11.44 0.52
N LEU A 132 -0.21 -11.59 -0.02
CA LEU A 132 1.01 -11.73 0.76
C LEU A 132 1.29 -10.49 1.61
N VAL A 133 1.19 -9.30 1.01
CA VAL A 133 1.34 -8.02 1.72
C VAL A 133 0.32 -7.92 2.85
N ASN A 134 -0.95 -8.24 2.60
CA ASN A 134 -1.98 -8.20 3.65
C ASN A 134 -1.73 -9.23 4.76
N TYR A 135 -1.25 -10.43 4.42
CA TYR A 135 -0.88 -11.46 5.38
C TYR A 135 0.30 -11.03 6.27
N THR A 136 1.33 -10.42 5.67
CA THR A 136 2.52 -9.95 6.39
C THR A 136 2.24 -8.75 7.29
N ASN A 137 1.28 -7.88 6.94
CA ASN A 137 0.95 -6.67 7.71
C ASN A 137 -0.34 -6.80 8.53
N ARG A 138 -0.82 -8.03 8.79
CA ARG A 138 -2.03 -8.26 9.58
C ARG A 138 -1.78 -7.88 11.04
N ASN A 139 -2.74 -7.19 11.64
CA ASN A 139 -2.68 -6.83 13.05
C ASN A 139 -2.71 -8.11 13.93
N ALA A 140 -1.72 -8.31 14.78
CA ALA A 140 -1.69 -9.46 15.69
C ALA A 140 -2.75 -9.35 16.80
N ALA A 141 -3.16 -8.14 17.16
CA ALA A 141 -4.20 -7.88 18.16
C ALA A 141 -5.64 -8.08 17.62
N SER A 142 -5.82 -8.18 16.30
CA SER A 142 -7.10 -8.48 15.67
C SER A 142 -6.92 -9.59 14.64
N PRO A 143 -6.84 -10.87 15.09
CA PRO A 143 -6.44 -11.97 14.24
C PRO A 143 -7.43 -12.18 13.09
N ILE A 144 -6.96 -11.95 11.86
CA ILE A 144 -7.66 -12.35 10.64
C ILE A 144 -7.38 -13.84 10.43
N THR A 145 -8.43 -14.65 10.28
CA THR A 145 -8.25 -16.10 10.07
C THR A 145 -7.68 -16.37 8.69
N VAL A 146 -6.89 -17.44 8.55
CA VAL A 146 -6.33 -17.86 7.24
C VAL A 146 -7.45 -18.11 6.23
N THR A 147 -8.57 -18.68 6.67
CA THR A 147 -9.77 -18.87 5.86
C THR A 147 -10.30 -17.55 5.31
N GLN A 148 -10.34 -16.48 6.11
CA GLN A 148 -10.77 -15.15 5.66
C GLN A 148 -9.83 -14.57 4.61
N ILE A 149 -8.52 -14.72 4.78
CA ILE A 149 -7.52 -14.29 3.77
C ILE A 149 -7.71 -15.08 2.48
N GLY A 150 -7.95 -16.40 2.57
CA GLY A 150 -8.24 -17.25 1.41
C GLY A 150 -9.51 -16.86 0.67
N VAL A 151 -10.61 -16.62 1.39
CA VAL A 151 -11.88 -16.15 0.80
C VAL A 151 -11.71 -14.78 0.14
N ALA A 152 -11.06 -13.84 0.82
CA ALA A 152 -10.76 -12.52 0.25
C ALA A 152 -9.91 -12.64 -1.02
N TYR A 153 -8.87 -13.48 -1.00
CA TYR A 153 -8.00 -13.72 -2.15
C TYR A 153 -8.74 -14.35 -3.35
N LEU A 154 -9.52 -15.41 -3.13
CA LEU A 154 -10.29 -16.06 -4.19
C LEU A 154 -11.30 -15.11 -4.81
N THR A 155 -11.98 -14.32 -3.98
CA THR A 155 -13.03 -13.44 -4.48
C THR A 155 -12.46 -12.20 -5.16
N ALA A 156 -11.36 -11.64 -4.65
CA ALA A 156 -10.63 -10.57 -5.32
C ALA A 156 -10.06 -11.03 -6.67
N THR A 157 -9.50 -12.24 -6.73
CA THR A 157 -8.98 -12.85 -7.98
C THR A 157 -10.10 -13.06 -8.98
N SER A 158 -11.20 -13.71 -8.58
CA SER A 158 -12.35 -13.95 -9.45
C SER A 158 -12.95 -12.65 -9.99
N THR A 159 -13.10 -11.64 -9.13
CA THR A 159 -13.63 -10.32 -9.51
C THR A 159 -12.69 -9.60 -10.46
N ALA A 160 -11.37 -9.60 -10.18
CA ALA A 160 -10.37 -8.96 -11.01
C ALA A 160 -10.29 -9.60 -12.41
N LEU A 161 -10.37 -10.94 -12.48
CA LEU A 161 -10.39 -11.68 -13.74
C LEU A 161 -11.66 -11.41 -14.55
N ALA A 162 -12.83 -11.49 -13.90
CA ALA A 162 -14.12 -11.20 -14.54
C ALA A 162 -14.15 -9.77 -15.11
N THR A 163 -13.67 -8.80 -14.32
CA THR A 163 -13.57 -7.39 -14.71
C THR A 163 -12.60 -7.23 -15.87
N ALA A 164 -11.38 -7.78 -15.77
CA ALA A 164 -10.36 -7.64 -16.80
C ALA A 164 -10.77 -8.24 -18.16
N VAL A 165 -11.35 -9.45 -18.14
CA VAL A 165 -11.83 -10.12 -19.35
C VAL A 165 -13.06 -9.40 -19.91
N GLY A 166 -14.02 -9.04 -19.06
CA GLY A 166 -15.24 -8.35 -19.47
C GLY A 166 -14.95 -6.99 -20.10
N LEU A 167 -14.03 -6.22 -19.51
CA LEU A 167 -13.58 -4.95 -20.07
C LEU A 167 -12.82 -5.11 -21.38
N ASN A 168 -11.93 -6.10 -21.50
CA ASN A 168 -11.18 -6.36 -22.74
C ASN A 168 -12.11 -6.75 -23.90
N LEU A 169 -13.21 -7.46 -23.61
CA LEU A 169 -14.25 -7.74 -24.61
C LEU A 169 -15.07 -6.50 -24.97
N TYR A 170 -15.39 -5.65 -23.99
CA TYR A 170 -16.21 -4.46 -24.18
C TYR A 170 -15.46 -3.34 -24.92
N THR A 171 -14.19 -3.09 -24.61
CA THR A 171 -13.37 -2.05 -25.27
C THR A 171 -13.24 -2.29 -26.77
N LYS A 172 -13.26 -3.55 -27.24
CA LYS A 172 -13.24 -3.89 -28.67
C LYS A 172 -14.51 -3.49 -29.42
N ARG A 173 -15.60 -3.18 -28.72
CA ARG A 173 -16.91 -2.84 -29.31
C ARG A 173 -17.33 -1.38 -29.04
N ALA A 174 -16.59 -0.64 -28.22
CA ALA A 174 -16.99 0.70 -27.78
C ALA A 174 -16.57 1.79 -28.78
N PRO A 175 -17.39 2.85 -29.00
CA PRO A 175 -16.99 4.03 -29.74
C PRO A 175 -15.74 4.70 -29.13
N PRO A 176 -14.84 5.32 -29.93
CA PRO A 176 -13.56 5.86 -29.47
C PRO A 176 -13.66 6.85 -28.31
N LEU A 177 -14.74 7.64 -28.25
CA LEU A 177 -14.99 8.60 -27.17
C LEU A 177 -15.34 7.92 -25.84
N ILE A 178 -16.10 6.82 -25.88
CA ILE A 178 -16.49 6.05 -24.69
C ILE A 178 -15.30 5.20 -24.22
N ALA A 179 -14.54 4.61 -25.16
CA ALA A 179 -13.35 3.81 -24.87
C ALA A 179 -12.30 4.55 -24.02
N ARG A 180 -12.21 5.89 -24.11
CA ARG A 180 -11.33 6.73 -23.29
C ARG A 180 -11.71 6.74 -21.80
N TRP A 181 -12.99 6.61 -21.46
CA TRP A 181 -13.48 6.62 -20.08
C TRP A 181 -13.58 5.24 -19.45
N VAL A 182 -13.55 4.19 -20.28
CA VAL A 182 -13.65 2.79 -19.85
C VAL A 182 -12.62 2.44 -18.76
N PRO A 183 -11.34 2.83 -18.83
CA PRO A 183 -10.38 2.58 -17.75
C PRO A 183 -10.82 3.21 -16.42
N PHE A 184 -11.33 4.44 -16.43
CA PHE A 184 -11.74 5.13 -15.21
C PHE A 184 -12.96 4.47 -14.59
N ALA A 185 -13.96 4.14 -15.40
CA ALA A 185 -15.14 3.39 -14.96
C ALA A 185 -14.75 2.02 -14.37
N ALA A 186 -13.78 1.33 -14.98
CA ALA A 186 -13.26 0.06 -14.48
C ALA A 186 -12.65 0.19 -13.08
N VAL A 187 -11.77 1.17 -12.90
CA VAL A 187 -11.10 1.42 -11.62
C VAL A 187 -12.12 1.84 -10.55
N ALA A 188 -13.10 2.65 -10.92
CA ALA A 188 -14.17 3.04 -10.01
C ALA A 188 -15.01 1.83 -9.56
N ALA A 189 -15.49 1.02 -10.50
CA ALA A 189 -16.25 -0.19 -10.21
C ALA A 189 -15.45 -1.18 -9.37
N ALA A 190 -14.17 -1.39 -9.70
CA ALA A 190 -13.29 -2.28 -8.94
C ALA A 190 -13.09 -1.80 -7.49
N ASN A 191 -12.92 -0.50 -7.25
CA ASN A 191 -12.80 0.04 -5.89
C ASN A 191 -14.13 -0.08 -5.10
N CYS A 192 -15.28 0.08 -5.76
CA CYS A 192 -16.59 -0.13 -5.15
C CYS A 192 -16.84 -1.57 -4.69
N VAL A 193 -16.21 -2.57 -5.33
CA VAL A 193 -16.35 -3.99 -4.94
C VAL A 193 -15.24 -4.42 -3.98
N ASN A 194 -13.99 -4.12 -4.31
CA ASN A 194 -12.82 -4.63 -3.59
C ASN A 194 -12.77 -4.12 -2.14
N ILE A 195 -13.04 -2.83 -1.89
CA ILE A 195 -12.90 -2.26 -0.54
C ILE A 195 -13.95 -2.83 0.43
N PRO A 196 -15.27 -2.83 0.11
CA PRO A 196 -16.26 -3.44 1.01
C PRO A 196 -16.01 -4.92 1.26
N MET A 197 -15.54 -5.65 0.25
CA MET A 197 -15.21 -7.08 0.37
C MET A 197 -14.02 -7.32 1.28
N MET A 198 -12.92 -6.58 1.11
CA MET A 198 -11.76 -6.66 2.00
C MET A 198 -12.10 -6.27 3.43
N ARG A 199 -13.06 -5.34 3.62
CA ARG A 199 -13.49 -4.84 4.93
C ARG A 199 -14.85 -5.42 5.36
N GLN A 200 -15.24 -6.58 4.83
CA GLN A 200 -16.55 -7.19 5.10
C GLN A 200 -16.78 -7.45 6.59
N GLN A 201 -15.72 -7.75 7.35
CA GLN A 201 -15.81 -7.99 8.79
C GLN A 201 -16.13 -6.71 9.56
N GLU A 202 -15.61 -5.56 9.13
CA GLU A 202 -15.98 -4.27 9.73
C GLU A 202 -17.46 -3.97 9.48
N ILE A 203 -18.01 -4.37 8.33
CA ILE A 203 -19.44 -4.22 8.02
C ILE A 203 -20.30 -5.17 8.87
N LEU A 204 -19.89 -6.43 9.01
CA LEU A 204 -20.63 -7.46 9.73
C LEU A 204 -20.55 -7.30 11.26
N ASN A 205 -19.39 -6.94 11.80
CA ASN A 205 -19.16 -6.89 13.25
C ASN A 205 -19.15 -5.45 13.79
N GLY A 206 -18.95 -4.45 12.93
CA GLY A 206 -18.81 -3.05 13.32
C GLY A 206 -17.36 -2.68 13.65
N ILE A 207 -17.09 -1.37 13.68
CA ILE A 207 -15.81 -0.81 14.13
C ILE A 207 -15.97 -0.21 15.52
N ALA A 208 -14.88 -0.19 16.30
CA ALA A 208 -14.86 0.47 17.59
C ALA A 208 -15.13 1.98 17.44
N VAL A 209 -16.01 2.52 18.28
CA VAL A 209 -16.29 3.96 18.36
C VAL A 209 -15.82 4.46 19.72
N THR A 210 -15.07 5.55 19.71
CA THR A 210 -14.57 6.23 20.91
C THR A 210 -15.25 7.58 21.10
N ASP A 211 -15.26 8.06 22.34
CA ASP A 211 -15.60 9.45 22.66
C ASP A 211 -14.40 10.39 22.42
N GLU A 212 -14.56 11.68 22.74
CA GLU A 212 -13.51 12.70 22.61
C GLU A 212 -12.32 12.49 23.56
N ASN A 213 -12.48 11.64 24.58
CA ASN A 213 -11.46 11.30 25.56
C ASN A 213 -10.83 9.92 25.28
N ASP A 214 -10.98 9.39 24.06
CA ASP A 214 -10.53 8.05 23.63
C ASP A 214 -11.12 6.87 24.43
N ASN A 215 -12.21 7.09 25.17
CA ASN A 215 -12.92 6.00 25.84
C ASN A 215 -13.78 5.23 24.83
N ARG A 216 -13.65 3.91 24.84
CA ARG A 216 -14.37 3.04 23.92
C ARG A 216 -15.85 2.92 24.31
N LEU A 217 -16.74 3.45 23.46
CA LEU A 217 -18.19 3.42 23.66
C LEU A 217 -18.85 2.12 23.18
N GLY A 218 -18.25 1.44 22.20
CA GLY A 218 -18.77 0.18 21.67
C GLY A 218 -18.40 -0.06 20.20
N TYR A 219 -19.16 -0.91 19.51
CA TYR A 219 -18.98 -1.20 18.09
C TYR A 219 -20.16 -0.70 17.25
N SER A 220 -19.88 -0.08 16.11
CA SER A 220 -20.90 0.44 15.20
C SER A 220 -20.68 -0.03 13.76
N ARG A 221 -21.69 -0.74 13.22
CA ARG A 221 -21.75 -1.12 11.80
C ARG A 221 -21.99 0.08 10.89
N LYS A 222 -22.79 1.06 11.35
CA LYS A 222 -23.07 2.29 10.58
C LYS A 222 -21.79 3.11 10.39
N ALA A 223 -20.96 3.20 11.43
CA ALA A 223 -19.66 3.86 11.35
C ALA A 223 -18.74 3.16 10.34
N ALA A 224 -18.72 1.82 10.35
CA ALA A 224 -17.96 1.04 9.38
C ALA A 224 -18.38 1.31 7.93
N VAL A 225 -19.70 1.26 7.64
CA VAL A 225 -20.22 1.54 6.30
C VAL A 225 -19.88 2.96 5.85
N LYS A 226 -20.03 3.96 6.73
CA LYS A 226 -19.67 5.35 6.43
C LYS A 226 -18.17 5.50 6.11
N GLY A 227 -17.30 4.92 6.93
CA GLY A 227 -15.86 4.95 6.73
C GLY A 227 -15.45 4.26 5.43
N ILE A 228 -16.02 3.09 5.15
CA ILE A 228 -15.78 2.35 3.90
C ILE A 228 -16.25 3.15 2.68
N ALA A 229 -17.43 3.76 2.72
CA ALA A 229 -17.92 4.61 1.65
C ALA A 229 -17.00 5.82 1.38
N GLN A 230 -16.53 6.48 2.44
CA GLN A 230 -15.56 7.58 2.33
C GLN A 230 -14.25 7.11 1.69
N VAL A 231 -13.76 5.92 2.06
CA VAL A 231 -12.55 5.33 1.48
C VAL A 231 -12.73 4.98 -0.01
N VAL A 232 -13.90 4.46 -0.40
CA VAL A 232 -14.22 4.21 -1.82
C VAL A 232 -14.19 5.51 -2.61
N ILE A 233 -14.88 6.54 -2.13
CA ILE A 233 -14.94 7.86 -2.79
C ILE A 233 -13.53 8.46 -2.90
N SER A 234 -12.75 8.43 -1.82
CA SER A 234 -11.39 9.00 -1.82
C SER A 234 -10.47 8.27 -2.80
N ARG A 235 -10.55 6.94 -2.90
CA ARG A 235 -9.74 6.17 -3.87
C ARG A 235 -10.10 6.51 -5.32
N ILE A 236 -11.38 6.66 -5.62
CA ILE A 236 -11.85 7.05 -6.96
C ILE A 236 -11.38 8.47 -7.28
N ALA A 237 -11.53 9.39 -6.33
CA ALA A 237 -11.08 10.78 -6.48
C ALA A 237 -9.55 10.86 -6.70
N MET A 238 -8.76 10.06 -5.99
CA MET A 238 -7.30 10.00 -6.18
C MET A 238 -6.90 9.43 -7.55
N ALA A 239 -7.66 8.49 -8.09
CA ALA A 239 -7.40 7.90 -9.41
C ALA A 239 -7.80 8.82 -10.57
N ALA A 240 -8.78 9.71 -10.36
CA ALA A 240 -9.36 10.53 -11.43
C ALA A 240 -8.34 11.44 -12.15
N PRO A 241 -7.47 12.23 -11.47
CA PRO A 241 -6.52 13.10 -12.14
C PRO A 241 -5.59 12.35 -13.09
N GLY A 242 -5.01 11.24 -12.65
CA GLY A 242 -4.11 10.44 -13.48
C GLY A 242 -4.82 9.90 -14.72
N MET A 243 -6.01 9.33 -14.55
CA MET A 243 -6.75 8.68 -15.63
C MET A 243 -7.36 9.66 -16.64
N ILE A 244 -7.66 10.90 -16.21
CA ILE A 244 -8.18 11.97 -17.07
C ILE A 244 -7.04 12.73 -17.77
N LEU A 245 -5.96 13.04 -17.05
CA LEU A 245 -4.88 13.88 -17.57
C LEU A 245 -3.89 13.09 -18.45
N LEU A 246 -3.57 11.82 -18.13
CA LEU A 246 -2.61 11.04 -18.91
C LEU A 246 -3.00 10.92 -20.40
N PRO A 247 -4.25 10.59 -20.76
CA PRO A 247 -4.64 10.48 -22.18
C PRO A 247 -4.47 11.81 -22.93
N ILE A 248 -4.81 12.94 -22.29
CA ILE A 248 -4.66 14.28 -22.89
C ILE A 248 -3.18 14.62 -23.06
N LEU A 249 -2.36 14.30 -22.07
CA LEU A 249 -0.92 14.53 -22.11
C LEU A 249 -0.27 13.63 -23.19
N MET A 250 -0.65 12.36 -23.28
CA MET A 250 -0.16 11.46 -24.32
C MET A 250 -0.58 11.90 -25.73
N GLU A 251 -1.81 12.35 -25.94
CA GLU A 251 -2.26 12.88 -27.23
C GLU A 251 -1.42 14.11 -27.68
N LYS A 252 -0.92 14.90 -26.72
CA LYS A 252 0.04 15.98 -27.01
C LYS A 252 1.46 15.45 -27.24
N LEU A 253 1.90 14.46 -26.48
CA LEU A 253 3.25 13.88 -26.60
C LEU A 253 3.45 13.05 -27.87
N GLU A 254 2.43 12.35 -28.35
CA GLU A 254 2.46 11.56 -29.58
C GLU A 254 2.70 12.42 -30.84
N LYS A 255 2.51 13.74 -30.75
CA LYS A 255 2.83 14.68 -31.85
C LYS A 255 4.33 14.88 -32.03
N PHE A 256 5.14 14.60 -31.00
CA PHE A 256 6.59 14.80 -31.09
C PHE A 256 7.29 13.70 -31.89
N PRO A 257 8.36 14.04 -32.64
CA PRO A 257 9.05 13.10 -33.53
C PRO A 257 9.62 11.86 -32.82
N PHE A 258 10.02 11.97 -31.55
CA PHE A 258 10.62 10.87 -30.78
C PHE A 258 9.63 9.77 -30.37
N MET A 259 8.32 10.05 -30.36
CA MET A 259 7.25 9.10 -30.04
C MET A 259 6.58 8.48 -31.26
N LYS A 260 6.87 9.01 -32.46
CA LYS A 260 6.43 8.40 -33.71
C LYS A 260 7.27 7.15 -33.95
N VAL A 261 6.79 6.01 -33.47
CA VAL A 261 7.30 4.70 -33.88
C VAL A 261 7.23 4.66 -35.40
N LYS A 262 8.39 4.55 -36.07
CA LYS A 262 8.45 4.13 -37.47
C LYS A 262 7.71 2.80 -37.53
N ARG A 263 6.46 2.80 -38.03
CA ARG A 263 5.83 1.58 -38.51
C ARG A 263 6.72 1.10 -39.65
N SER A 264 7.60 0.13 -39.40
CA SER A 264 8.08 -0.71 -40.49
C SER A 264 6.84 -1.37 -41.07
N CYS A 265 6.52 -1.02 -42.31
CA CYS A 265 5.80 -1.91 -43.19
C CYS A 265 6.58 -3.23 -43.23
N ASP A 266 5.91 -4.32 -42.88
CA ASP A 266 6.00 -5.65 -43.52
C ASP A 266 4.75 -6.45 -43.09
#